data_AF-A0A9P6D4A1-F1
#
_entry.id   AF-A0A9P6D4A1-F1
#
_cell.length_a   1.000
_cell.length_b   1.000
_cell.length_c   1.000
_cell.angle_alpha   90.00
_cell.angle_beta   90.00
_cell.angle_gamma   90.00
#
_symmetry.space_group_name_H-M   'P 1'
#
loop_
_entity.id
_entity.type
_entity.pdbx_description
1 polymer ?
#
loop_
_entity_poly.entity_id
_entity_poly.type
_entity_poly.pdbx_seq_one_letter_code
_entity_poly.pdbx_strand_id
1 'polypeptide(L)'
;MMLREWHNGSTFSTTTTSTTGKMPEPDSQLEERKRVIKYTWVRNPHGGPLPRPPPNGKRTPSGIIWASSVDRIYRIQRYPNIDVMTAWSISMVAEFNENYWEIADELDPEPDPQRVPSYPLLTLPVEVCQPDGTIWYSAPRSIQGATRGVLPALPRNDEVATSPFGKSFETKYKLEEFIPSGFFPDVLMVNDPQGVTEGKLAKKGGPVLEPTPRKYKRVWPVVHPGASDESPHGDSDKIAFLNLAGAPLLGRGNHSVVHRGALRLPSGIEAYTPDGSAAVAVKLGFPIRGARSLLAHEAGVYNQIYGEAHDVGLDDGDDGAEGNDKADAECGMRHLMEHWTGFNLLTPDITHPVPVGAVVPKLFGYYVPTDEAEAAVKRTAAEAKLTDKKKSDRAEYWNYSSYDEDELNLPAETILSPILLLEDCGTPIKPHEMHIDDRTECLSFLVRLYLEDMSHSSFYPRNIMVQPGPLSKAPKDRTMQHPSFRLIDLGRADHWRMYTKREVEDYKKKSGKDLPEERLEIGPDGYIRDDVEYTPEQREWKTIAFKWAQAKREEICRGRQQLLMDMLG
;
A
#
# COMPACT_ATOMS: atom_id res chain seq x y z
N MET A 1 -27.74 1.21 34.12
CA MET A 1 -26.84 2.24 34.70
C MET A 1 -25.46 1.63 34.99
N MET A 2 -24.72 1.19 33.97
CA MET A 2 -23.43 0.47 34.15
C MET A 2 -22.37 0.80 33.08
N LEU A 3 -22.23 2.08 32.74
CA LEU A 3 -21.01 2.58 32.08
C LEU A 3 -20.32 3.52 33.06
N ARG A 4 -19.11 3.18 33.51
CA ARG A 4 -18.28 4.10 34.29
C ARG A 4 -17.31 4.79 33.35
N GLU A 5 -17.48 6.10 33.18
CA GLU A 5 -16.44 6.95 32.59
C GLU A 5 -15.27 7.06 33.56
N TRP A 6 -14.04 6.92 33.04
CA TRP A 6 -12.83 7.02 33.83
C TRP A 6 -12.25 8.44 33.72
N HIS A 7 -12.09 9.13 34.85
CA HIS A 7 -11.37 10.41 34.92
C HIS A 7 -9.91 10.17 35.31
N ASN A 8 -8.97 10.61 34.45
CA ASN A 8 -7.53 10.60 34.73
C ASN A 8 -7.22 11.64 35.82
N GLY A 9 -7.01 11.20 37.06
CA GLY A 9 -6.50 12.04 38.15
C GLY A 9 -5.33 11.36 38.86
N SER A 10 -4.10 11.64 38.42
CA SER A 10 -2.87 11.28 39.14
C SER A 10 -1.70 12.14 38.65
N THR A 11 -1.62 13.37 39.16
CA THR A 11 -0.41 14.19 39.10
C THR A 11 0.61 13.62 40.10
N PHE A 12 1.68 12.99 39.60
CA PHE A 12 2.85 12.66 40.41
C PHE A 12 3.67 13.93 40.64
N SER A 13 3.85 14.30 41.91
CA SER A 13 4.77 15.35 42.36
C SER A 13 6.18 14.80 42.44
N THR A 14 7.06 15.20 41.52
CA THR A 14 8.49 14.86 41.56
C THR A 14 9.30 16.04 42.10
N THR A 15 9.88 15.83 43.29
CA THR A 15 10.83 16.75 43.93
C THR A 15 12.13 16.81 43.13
N THR A 16 12.58 18.03 42.87
CA THR A 16 13.69 18.40 41.98
C THR A 16 15.04 18.34 42.69
N THR A 17 16.05 17.76 42.04
CA THR A 17 17.46 18.18 42.18
C THR A 17 18.09 18.30 40.80
N SER A 18 18.59 19.51 40.52
CA SER A 18 19.11 19.99 39.24
C SER A 18 20.46 19.40 38.84
N THR A 19 20.65 19.13 37.54
CA THR A 19 21.82 19.63 36.81
C THR A 19 21.45 19.81 35.34
N THR A 20 22.05 20.80 34.70
CA THR A 20 21.52 21.58 33.58
C THR A 20 21.78 20.97 32.20
N GLY A 21 20.68 20.69 31.51
CA GLY A 21 20.55 20.59 30.06
C GLY A 21 19.07 20.65 29.77
N LYS A 22 18.53 21.86 29.53
CA LYS A 22 17.08 22.05 29.35
C LYS A 22 16.69 21.42 28.01
N MET A 23 16.23 20.17 28.06
CA MET A 23 15.57 19.51 26.93
C MET A 23 14.43 20.40 26.43
N PRO A 24 14.17 20.45 25.11
CA PRO A 24 12.94 21.06 24.62
C PRO A 24 11.77 20.37 25.32
N GLU A 25 10.93 21.15 26.00
CA GLU A 25 9.67 20.62 26.50
C GLU A 25 8.90 20.10 25.29
N PRO A 26 8.44 18.83 25.30
CA PRO A 26 7.63 18.32 24.20
C PRO A 26 6.43 19.25 24.02
N ASP A 27 6.11 19.57 22.77
CA ASP A 27 4.93 20.37 22.45
C ASP A 27 3.70 19.59 22.93
N SER A 28 3.20 19.94 24.12
CA SER A 28 2.27 19.11 24.89
C SER A 28 0.96 18.84 24.14
N GLN A 29 0.66 19.63 23.10
CA GLN A 29 -0.52 19.47 22.25
C GLN A 29 -0.36 18.38 21.18
N LEU A 30 0.87 18.06 20.75
CA LEU A 30 1.13 16.99 19.76
C LEU A 30 1.16 15.59 20.43
N GLU A 31 1.38 15.54 21.73
CA GLU A 31 1.52 14.30 22.50
C GLU A 31 0.20 13.79 23.11
N GLU A 32 -0.85 14.61 23.17
CA GLU A 32 -2.15 14.17 23.71
C GLU A 32 -2.79 13.10 22.81
N ARG A 33 -3.29 11.99 23.37
CA ARG A 33 -3.92 10.93 22.58
C ARG A 33 -5.42 11.20 22.39
N LYS A 34 -5.92 11.16 21.15
CA LYS A 34 -7.35 11.30 20.81
C LYS A 34 -8.07 9.94 20.81
N ARG A 35 -7.38 8.87 20.37
CA ARG A 35 -7.94 7.52 20.29
C ARG A 35 -7.67 6.73 21.56
N VAL A 36 -8.54 6.90 22.55
CA VAL A 36 -8.46 6.20 23.83
C VAL A 36 -9.67 5.29 24.01
N ILE A 37 -9.44 4.06 24.44
CA ILE A 37 -10.50 3.15 24.88
C ILE A 37 -11.03 3.66 26.22
N LYS A 38 -12.20 4.30 26.20
CA LYS A 38 -12.81 4.97 27.36
C LYS A 38 -13.62 4.02 28.24
N TYR A 39 -14.25 3.03 27.63
CA TYR A 39 -15.21 2.17 28.31
C TYR A 39 -14.56 0.89 28.84
N THR A 40 -15.10 0.43 29.95
CA THR A 40 -14.75 -0.84 30.58
C THR A 40 -15.98 -1.72 30.65
N TRP A 41 -15.89 -2.94 30.13
CA TRP A 41 -16.93 -3.95 30.27
C TRP A 41 -16.87 -4.58 31.65
N VAL A 42 -17.97 -4.47 32.40
CA VAL A 42 -18.08 -5.06 33.74
C VAL A 42 -18.36 -6.55 33.59
N ARG A 43 -17.43 -7.38 34.08
CA ARG A 43 -17.59 -8.85 34.14
C ARG A 43 -18.54 -9.23 35.27
N ASN A 44 -19.23 -10.36 35.11
CA ASN A 44 -19.89 -11.06 36.20
C ASN A 44 -18.84 -11.41 37.28
N PRO A 45 -19.00 -10.95 38.54
CA PRO A 45 -18.05 -11.24 39.62
C PRO A 45 -17.82 -12.73 39.90
N HIS A 46 -18.80 -13.58 39.53
CA HIS A 46 -18.75 -15.03 39.66
C HIS A 46 -18.44 -15.75 38.33
N GLY A 47 -18.13 -15.00 37.27
CA GLY A 47 -17.81 -15.54 35.95
C GLY A 47 -16.47 -16.29 35.93
N GLY A 48 -16.30 -17.12 34.90
CA GLY A 48 -15.02 -17.77 34.61
C GLY A 48 -14.00 -16.84 33.94
N PRO A 49 -12.77 -17.31 33.71
CA PRO A 49 -11.81 -16.60 32.87
C PRO A 49 -12.35 -16.38 31.45
N LEU A 50 -11.83 -15.37 30.76
CA LEU A 50 -12.11 -15.20 29.33
C LEU A 50 -11.75 -16.47 28.53
N PRO A 51 -12.58 -16.86 27.55
CA PRO A 51 -12.36 -18.05 26.76
C PRO A 51 -11.09 -17.96 25.92
N ARG A 52 -10.53 -19.13 25.60
CA ARG A 52 -9.42 -19.30 24.67
C ARG A 52 -9.80 -20.41 23.68
N PRO A 53 -9.88 -20.13 22.37
CA PRO A 53 -9.66 -18.83 21.71
C PRO A 53 -10.70 -17.76 22.13
N PRO A 54 -10.38 -16.46 21.95
CA PRO A 54 -11.36 -15.40 22.17
C PRO A 54 -12.52 -15.48 21.15
N PRO A 55 -13.69 -14.89 21.44
CA PRO A 55 -14.80 -14.82 20.50
C PRO A 55 -14.41 -14.16 19.18
N ASN A 56 -15.02 -14.57 18.08
CA ASN A 56 -14.63 -14.09 16.78
C ASN A 56 -15.16 -12.69 16.45
N GLY A 57 -16.29 -12.25 16.99
CA GLY A 57 -16.90 -10.95 16.68
C GLY A 57 -16.87 -10.57 15.21
N LYS A 58 -16.83 -9.26 14.93
CA LYS A 58 -16.57 -8.74 13.58
C LYS A 58 -15.06 -8.58 13.37
N ARG A 59 -14.64 -8.76 12.12
CA ARG A 59 -13.24 -8.71 11.69
C ARG A 59 -13.09 -7.88 10.42
N THR A 60 -11.94 -7.24 10.25
CA THR A 60 -11.55 -6.70 8.94
C THR A 60 -11.33 -7.81 7.94
N PRO A 61 -11.22 -7.48 6.63
CA PRO A 61 -10.81 -8.46 5.62
C PRO A 61 -9.50 -9.20 5.97
N SER A 62 -8.59 -8.54 6.70
CA SER A 62 -7.33 -9.12 7.20
C SER A 62 -7.49 -9.96 8.49
N GLY A 63 -8.72 -10.30 8.90
CA GLY A 63 -8.99 -11.08 10.12
C GLY A 63 -8.68 -10.37 11.45
N ILE A 64 -8.50 -9.04 11.46
CA ILE A 64 -8.16 -8.27 12.68
C ILE A 64 -9.43 -7.85 13.41
N ILE A 65 -9.38 -7.77 14.75
CA ILE A 65 -10.48 -7.25 15.59
C ILE A 65 -10.89 -5.87 15.08
N TRP A 66 -12.17 -5.74 14.76
CA TRP A 66 -12.76 -4.54 14.18
C TRP A 66 -13.86 -3.97 15.08
N ALA A 67 -13.99 -2.64 15.06
CA ALA A 67 -15.14 -1.93 15.59
C ALA A 67 -15.49 -0.72 14.73
N SER A 68 -16.77 -0.38 14.65
CA SER A 68 -17.26 0.77 13.86
C SER A 68 -16.77 2.13 14.39
N SER A 69 -16.50 2.23 15.69
CA SER A 69 -15.93 3.42 16.34
C SER A 69 -15.07 3.05 17.55
N VAL A 70 -14.24 3.99 18.03
CA VAL A 70 -13.40 3.81 19.23
C VAL A 70 -14.24 3.51 20.47
N ASP A 71 -15.43 4.10 20.57
CA ASP A 71 -16.35 3.95 21.69
C ASP A 71 -17.04 2.56 21.72
N ARG A 72 -16.91 1.79 20.63
CA ARG A 72 -17.37 0.40 20.53
C ARG A 72 -16.26 -0.61 20.88
N ILE A 73 -15.14 -0.16 21.43
CA ILE A 73 -14.07 -0.99 21.96
C ILE A 73 -14.06 -0.83 23.49
N TYR A 74 -13.97 -1.95 24.20
CA TYR A 74 -14.07 -2.00 25.65
C TYR A 74 -12.83 -2.64 26.25
N ARG A 75 -12.34 -2.07 27.35
CA ARG A 75 -11.42 -2.80 28.25
C ARG A 75 -12.21 -3.84 29.02
N ILE A 76 -11.73 -5.05 29.13
CA ILE A 76 -12.42 -6.15 29.81
C ILE A 76 -11.44 -6.95 30.66
N GLN A 77 -11.85 -7.31 31.88
CA GLN A 77 -11.04 -8.13 32.78
C GLN A 77 -10.92 -9.57 32.26
N ARG A 78 -9.69 -10.09 32.20
CA ARG A 78 -9.42 -11.49 31.84
C ARG A 78 -9.96 -12.47 32.88
N TYR A 79 -9.87 -12.09 34.14
CA TYR A 79 -10.44 -12.78 35.29
C TYR A 79 -11.28 -11.79 36.08
N PRO A 80 -12.53 -12.10 36.44
CA PRO A 80 -13.35 -11.18 37.22
C PRO A 80 -12.67 -10.78 38.53
N ASN A 81 -12.74 -9.49 38.86
CA ASN A 81 -12.16 -8.89 40.08
C ASN A 81 -10.62 -8.92 40.16
N ILE A 82 -9.92 -9.28 39.07
CA ILE A 82 -8.47 -9.17 38.96
C ILE A 82 -8.15 -8.11 37.91
N ASP A 83 -7.25 -7.17 38.24
CA ASP A 83 -6.84 -6.08 37.36
C ASP A 83 -5.86 -6.54 36.26
N VAL A 84 -6.28 -7.56 35.51
CA VAL A 84 -5.61 -8.03 34.30
C VAL A 84 -6.55 -7.78 33.14
N MET A 85 -6.32 -6.69 32.42
CA MET A 85 -7.20 -6.21 31.36
C MET A 85 -6.78 -6.73 29.98
N THR A 86 -7.76 -6.85 29.08
CA THR A 86 -7.58 -6.93 27.63
C THR A 86 -8.58 -5.99 26.97
N ALA A 87 -8.55 -5.85 25.65
CA ALA A 87 -9.55 -5.07 24.93
C ALA A 87 -10.27 -5.93 23.91
N TRP A 88 -11.61 -5.81 23.86
CA TRP A 88 -12.51 -6.51 22.95
C TRP A 88 -13.43 -5.50 22.24
N SER A 89 -13.86 -5.81 21.02
CA SER A 89 -14.92 -5.05 20.35
C SER A 89 -16.29 -5.41 20.93
N ILE A 90 -17.28 -4.54 20.72
CA ILE A 90 -18.66 -4.80 21.14
C ILE A 90 -19.22 -6.08 20.50
N SER A 91 -18.87 -6.37 19.24
CA SER A 91 -19.28 -7.61 18.57
C SER A 91 -18.68 -8.87 19.21
N MET A 92 -17.44 -8.81 19.72
CA MET A 92 -16.87 -9.91 20.51
C MET A 92 -17.58 -10.08 21.86
N VAL A 93 -17.94 -8.97 22.50
CA VAL A 93 -18.71 -9.00 23.76
C VAL A 93 -20.10 -9.57 23.54
N ALA A 94 -20.77 -9.21 22.44
CA ALA A 94 -22.07 -9.75 22.05
C ALA A 94 -22.01 -11.26 21.84
N GLU A 95 -20.99 -11.77 21.15
CA GLU A 95 -20.78 -13.21 20.97
C GLU A 95 -20.48 -13.94 22.28
N PHE A 96 -19.69 -13.32 23.17
CA PHE A 96 -19.42 -13.88 24.50
C PHE A 96 -20.65 -13.89 25.40
N ASN A 97 -21.55 -12.92 25.20
CA ASN A 97 -22.89 -12.92 25.76
C ASN A 97 -22.92 -12.82 27.30
N GLU A 98 -21.94 -12.16 27.91
CA GLU A 98 -21.91 -11.92 29.36
C GLU A 98 -22.31 -10.47 29.65
N ASN A 99 -23.48 -10.28 30.27
CA ASN A 99 -24.11 -8.98 30.58
C ASN A 99 -24.51 -8.16 29.34
N TYR A 100 -24.45 -8.72 28.14
CA TYR A 100 -24.70 -7.98 26.89
C TYR A 100 -26.16 -7.50 26.79
N TRP A 101 -27.12 -8.34 27.14
CA TRP A 101 -28.56 -8.03 27.17
C TRP A 101 -28.94 -6.86 28.05
N GLU A 102 -28.15 -6.54 29.08
CA GLU A 102 -28.46 -5.42 29.98
C GLU A 102 -28.35 -4.06 29.29
N ILE A 103 -27.64 -4.00 28.16
CA ILE A 103 -27.44 -2.78 27.37
C ILE A 103 -27.80 -2.96 25.89
N ALA A 104 -28.20 -4.16 25.47
CA ALA A 104 -28.45 -4.46 24.06
C ALA A 104 -29.52 -3.55 23.46
N ASP A 105 -30.56 -3.24 24.23
CA ASP A 105 -31.63 -2.33 23.81
C ASP A 105 -31.17 -0.85 23.73
N GLU A 106 -30.09 -0.50 24.41
CA GLU A 106 -29.48 0.84 24.37
C GLU A 106 -28.45 0.99 23.23
N LEU A 107 -28.03 -0.13 22.61
CA LEU A 107 -26.99 -0.14 21.59
C LEU A 107 -27.57 -0.32 20.19
N ASP A 108 -27.33 0.65 19.32
CA ASP A 108 -27.58 0.44 17.89
C ASP A 108 -26.76 -0.76 17.36
N PRO A 109 -27.34 -1.58 16.46
CA PRO A 109 -26.63 -2.66 15.80
C PRO A 109 -25.33 -2.17 15.15
N GLU A 110 -24.23 -2.83 15.45
CA GLU A 110 -22.94 -2.49 14.85
C GLU A 110 -23.00 -2.83 13.34
N PRO A 111 -22.66 -1.90 12.42
CA PRO A 111 -22.63 -2.19 10.98
C PRO A 111 -21.50 -3.16 10.65
N ASP A 112 -21.49 -3.71 9.43
CA ASP A 112 -20.34 -4.48 8.94
C ASP A 112 -19.22 -3.55 8.46
N PRO A 113 -17.94 -3.99 8.49
CA PRO A 113 -16.85 -3.25 7.88
C PRO A 113 -17.13 -3.05 6.40
N GLN A 114 -17.06 -1.81 5.94
CA GLN A 114 -17.36 -1.44 4.56
C GLN A 114 -16.14 -0.79 3.92
N ARG A 115 -15.88 -1.12 2.66
CA ARG A 115 -14.86 -0.46 1.86
C ARG A 115 -15.25 1.00 1.62
N VAL A 116 -14.29 1.90 1.82
CA VAL A 116 -14.43 3.34 1.56
C VAL A 116 -13.73 3.66 0.23
N PRO A 117 -14.46 3.92 -0.86
CA PRO A 117 -13.84 4.26 -2.14
C PRO A 117 -13.09 5.59 -2.07
N SER A 118 -12.03 5.70 -2.88
CA SER A 118 -11.36 6.99 -3.10
C SER A 118 -12.25 7.90 -3.92
N TYR A 119 -11.99 9.20 -3.86
CA TYR A 119 -12.74 10.18 -4.63
C TYR A 119 -12.65 9.85 -6.13
N PRO A 120 -13.79 9.80 -6.85
CA PRO A 120 -13.79 9.38 -8.23
C PRO A 120 -13.20 10.46 -9.13
N LEU A 121 -12.10 10.09 -9.79
CA LEU A 121 -11.41 10.79 -10.85
C LEU A 121 -11.67 10.14 -12.21
N LEU A 122 -11.85 8.83 -12.29
CA LEU A 122 -12.03 8.11 -13.56
C LEU A 122 -13.48 8.14 -14.03
N THR A 123 -13.66 8.36 -15.33
CA THR A 123 -14.96 8.44 -15.98
C THR A 123 -15.01 7.58 -17.23
N LEU A 124 -16.18 6.99 -17.46
CA LEU A 124 -16.56 6.33 -18.70
C LEU A 124 -17.42 7.28 -19.54
N PRO A 125 -17.23 7.32 -20.87
CA PRO A 125 -18.17 7.96 -21.75
C PRO A 125 -19.48 7.17 -21.75
N VAL A 126 -20.59 7.82 -21.42
CA VAL A 126 -21.92 7.22 -21.50
C VAL A 126 -22.72 7.95 -22.56
N GLU A 127 -23.23 7.21 -23.54
CA GLU A 127 -24.15 7.74 -24.53
C GLU A 127 -25.51 7.98 -23.90
N VAL A 128 -25.96 9.24 -23.90
CA VAL A 128 -27.28 9.62 -23.44
C VAL A 128 -28.22 9.56 -24.63
N CYS A 129 -29.11 8.57 -24.66
CA CYS A 129 -30.07 8.39 -25.75
C CYS A 129 -31.40 9.10 -25.47
N GLN A 130 -32.04 9.60 -26.53
CA GLN A 130 -33.43 10.03 -26.52
C GLN A 130 -34.38 8.83 -26.36
N PRO A 131 -35.66 9.05 -26.02
CA PRO A 131 -36.65 7.97 -25.92
C PRO A 131 -36.85 7.15 -27.20
N ASP A 132 -36.48 7.69 -28.36
CA ASP A 132 -36.52 7.00 -29.65
C ASP A 132 -35.25 6.16 -29.95
N GLY A 133 -34.32 6.12 -29.00
CA GLY A 133 -33.05 5.39 -29.11
C GLY A 133 -31.92 6.17 -29.79
N THR A 134 -32.13 7.41 -30.23
CA THR A 134 -31.07 8.23 -30.86
C THR A 134 -30.10 8.80 -29.82
N ILE A 135 -28.79 8.73 -30.08
CA ILE A 135 -27.76 9.30 -29.19
C ILE A 135 -27.88 10.83 -29.22
N TRP A 136 -28.13 11.45 -28.07
CA TRP A 136 -28.25 12.91 -27.94
C TRP A 136 -26.89 13.56 -27.67
N TYR A 137 -26.16 13.07 -26.68
CA TYR A 137 -24.78 13.48 -26.39
C TYR A 137 -24.06 12.41 -25.55
N SER A 138 -22.72 12.45 -25.52
CA SER A 138 -21.92 11.63 -24.60
C SER A 138 -21.61 12.45 -23.34
N ALA A 139 -21.84 11.84 -22.17
CA ALA A 139 -21.59 12.47 -20.88
C ALA A 139 -20.60 11.63 -20.06
N PRO A 140 -19.66 12.25 -19.33
CA PRO A 140 -18.78 11.52 -18.44
C PRO A 140 -19.57 11.01 -17.22
N ARG A 141 -19.51 9.70 -16.98
CA ARG A 141 -20.05 9.06 -15.77
C ARG A 141 -18.91 8.49 -14.93
N SER A 142 -18.96 8.68 -13.62
CA SER A 142 -18.02 8.05 -12.69
C SER A 142 -18.00 6.53 -12.85
N ILE A 143 -16.81 5.91 -12.84
CA ILE A 143 -16.68 4.44 -12.83
C ILE A 143 -17.28 3.80 -11.57
N GLN A 144 -17.47 4.58 -10.50
CA GLN A 144 -18.11 4.12 -9.26
C GLN A 144 -19.65 4.13 -9.35
N GLY A 145 -20.23 4.23 -10.56
CA GLY A 145 -21.65 3.99 -10.85
C GLY A 145 -22.63 4.99 -10.23
N ALA A 146 -23.04 4.75 -8.99
CA ALA A 146 -24.22 5.34 -8.33
C ALA A 146 -23.94 6.61 -7.50
N THR A 147 -22.72 6.80 -7.00
CA THR A 147 -22.42 7.85 -6.00
C THR A 147 -22.39 9.27 -6.56
N ARG A 148 -22.27 9.44 -7.88
CA ARG A 148 -22.07 10.76 -8.49
C ARG A 148 -22.83 11.06 -9.77
N GLY A 149 -23.46 10.06 -10.39
CA GLY A 149 -24.21 10.23 -11.64
C GLY A 149 -23.37 10.85 -12.76
N VAL A 150 -24.03 11.60 -13.65
CA VAL A 150 -23.41 12.33 -14.75
C VAL A 150 -22.66 13.54 -14.19
N LEU A 151 -21.37 13.66 -14.53
CA LEU A 151 -20.56 14.80 -14.14
C LEU A 151 -20.73 15.95 -15.15
N PRO A 152 -20.69 17.23 -14.70
CA PRO A 152 -20.74 18.36 -15.63
C PRO A 152 -19.52 18.31 -16.56
N ALA A 153 -19.67 18.78 -17.80
CA ALA A 153 -18.52 18.89 -18.69
C ALA A 153 -17.48 19.85 -18.09
N LEU A 154 -16.23 19.39 -17.95
CA LEU A 154 -15.12 20.32 -17.71
C LEU A 154 -14.86 21.07 -19.02
N PRO A 155 -14.60 22.39 -18.98
CA PRO A 155 -14.13 23.10 -20.16
C PRO A 155 -12.82 22.44 -20.60
N ARG A 156 -12.89 21.68 -21.71
CA ARG A 156 -11.69 21.15 -22.35
C ARG A 156 -10.97 22.34 -22.97
N ASN A 157 -9.70 22.52 -22.63
CA ASN A 157 -8.89 23.47 -23.38
C ASN A 157 -8.68 22.87 -24.77
N ASP A 158 -9.40 23.39 -25.77
CA ASP A 158 -9.29 22.94 -27.16
C ASP A 158 -7.85 23.06 -27.70
N GLU A 159 -7.04 23.96 -27.13
CA GLU A 159 -5.60 24.09 -27.43
C GLU A 159 -4.72 22.95 -26.85
N VAL A 160 -5.20 22.20 -25.85
CA VAL A 160 -4.44 21.14 -25.16
C VAL A 160 -4.68 19.74 -25.80
N ALA A 161 -5.63 19.63 -26.73
CA ALA A 161 -6.11 18.36 -27.30
C ALA A 161 -5.29 17.78 -28.46
N THR A 162 -4.12 18.32 -28.82
CA THR A 162 -3.35 17.81 -29.99
C THR A 162 -2.35 16.70 -29.66
N SER A 163 -1.95 16.53 -28.39
CA SER A 163 -0.99 15.50 -27.99
C SER A 163 -1.66 14.37 -27.21
N PRO A 164 -1.41 13.09 -27.55
CA PRO A 164 -1.93 11.96 -26.78
C PRO A 164 -1.34 11.89 -25.36
N PHE A 165 -0.22 12.57 -25.10
CA PHE A 165 0.57 12.41 -23.88
C PHE A 165 0.03 13.13 -22.64
N GLY A 166 -0.94 14.05 -22.73
CA GLY A 166 -1.38 14.81 -21.55
C GLY A 166 -0.25 15.60 -20.88
N LYS A 167 -0.56 16.46 -19.91
CA LYS A 167 0.40 17.33 -19.20
C LYS A 167 0.03 17.57 -17.73
N SER A 168 -0.96 16.85 -17.20
CA SER A 168 -1.41 16.99 -15.81
C SER A 168 -0.42 16.38 -14.83
N PHE A 169 0.47 17.23 -14.31
CA PHE A 169 1.34 16.93 -13.17
C PHE A 169 0.78 17.48 -11.85
N GLU A 170 -0.45 17.98 -11.87
CA GLU A 170 -1.04 18.68 -10.74
C GLU A 170 -1.36 17.71 -9.59
N THR A 171 -1.00 18.11 -8.37
CA THR A 171 -1.22 17.33 -7.15
C THR A 171 -2.69 17.07 -6.84
N LYS A 172 -3.61 17.83 -7.43
CA LYS A 172 -5.05 17.68 -7.25
C LYS A 172 -5.67 16.63 -8.19
N TYR A 173 -4.94 16.13 -9.19
CA TYR A 173 -5.44 15.17 -10.18
C TYR A 173 -4.72 13.83 -10.09
N LYS A 174 -4.45 13.36 -8.87
CA LYS A 174 -3.77 12.08 -8.64
C LYS A 174 -4.70 10.91 -8.91
N LEU A 175 -4.19 9.88 -9.59
CA LEU A 175 -4.90 8.62 -9.71
C LEU A 175 -4.81 7.88 -8.38
N GLU A 176 -5.94 7.82 -7.68
CA GLU A 176 -6.09 7.15 -6.37
C GLU A 176 -7.13 6.04 -6.43
N GLU A 177 -7.75 5.81 -7.58
CA GLU A 177 -8.68 4.72 -7.82
C GLU A 177 -7.98 3.52 -8.45
N PHE A 178 -8.56 2.33 -8.29
CA PHE A 178 -8.12 1.18 -9.08
C PHE A 178 -8.54 1.37 -10.54
N ILE A 179 -7.65 0.97 -11.45
CA ILE A 179 -8.01 0.81 -12.86
C ILE A 179 -8.85 -0.48 -12.95
N PRO A 180 -10.03 -0.47 -13.57
CA PRO A 180 -10.78 -1.70 -13.78
C PRO A 180 -9.99 -2.68 -14.67
N SER A 181 -10.14 -4.00 -14.46
CA SER A 181 -9.37 -5.03 -15.20
C SER A 181 -9.46 -4.85 -16.71
N GLY A 182 -10.68 -4.56 -17.20
CA GLY A 182 -10.96 -4.29 -18.61
C GLY A 182 -10.18 -3.11 -19.21
N PHE A 183 -9.61 -2.21 -18.41
CA PHE A 183 -8.91 -1.02 -18.87
C PHE A 183 -7.42 -0.98 -18.51
N PHE A 184 -6.85 -2.05 -17.96
CA PHE A 184 -5.40 -2.06 -17.74
C PHE A 184 -4.64 -1.94 -19.07
N PRO A 185 -3.66 -1.03 -19.17
CA PRO A 185 -2.93 -0.84 -20.42
C PRO A 185 -1.95 -1.98 -20.67
N ASP A 186 -2.05 -2.67 -21.81
CA ASP A 186 -1.11 -3.72 -22.23
C ASP A 186 0.19 -3.11 -22.73
N VAL A 187 0.07 -1.94 -23.37
CA VAL A 187 1.17 -1.17 -23.94
C VAL A 187 1.19 0.21 -23.29
N LEU A 188 2.39 0.65 -22.92
CA LEU A 188 2.63 1.99 -22.41
C LEU A 188 3.56 2.73 -23.37
N MET A 189 3.03 3.78 -24.00
CA MET A 189 3.80 4.70 -24.83
C MET A 189 4.33 5.82 -23.94
N VAL A 190 5.65 6.03 -23.91
CA VAL A 190 6.29 6.97 -23.00
C VAL A 190 6.95 8.12 -23.75
N ASN A 191 6.51 9.35 -23.48
CA ASN A 191 7.18 10.56 -23.94
C ASN A 191 8.26 10.97 -22.93
N ASP A 192 9.52 10.74 -23.25
CA ASP A 192 10.67 10.96 -22.38
C ASP A 192 11.83 11.68 -23.11
N PRO A 193 11.67 12.96 -23.46
CA PRO A 193 12.67 13.70 -24.21
C PRO A 193 13.95 14.00 -23.39
N GLN A 194 13.90 13.86 -22.05
CA GLN A 194 15.06 14.05 -21.17
C GLN A 194 15.78 12.73 -20.81
N GLY A 195 15.31 11.59 -21.31
CA GLY A 195 15.94 10.29 -21.06
C GLY A 195 15.86 9.82 -19.60
N VAL A 196 14.83 10.26 -18.86
CA VAL A 196 14.56 9.88 -17.47
C VAL A 196 14.47 8.36 -17.31
N THR A 197 13.87 7.68 -18.29
CA THR A 197 13.71 6.21 -18.31
C THR A 197 15.03 5.45 -18.44
N GLU A 198 16.16 6.09 -18.74
CA GLU A 198 17.47 5.45 -18.63
C GLU A 198 17.89 5.22 -17.15
N GLY A 199 17.16 5.81 -16.19
CA GLY A 199 17.49 5.74 -14.77
C GLY A 199 18.65 6.66 -14.38
N LYS A 200 19.05 7.55 -15.28
CA LYS A 200 20.07 8.58 -15.02
C LYS A 200 19.38 9.85 -14.56
N LEU A 201 20.01 10.59 -13.65
CA LEU A 201 19.58 11.96 -13.38
C LEU A 201 19.84 12.79 -14.64
N ALA A 202 18.78 13.40 -15.18
CA ALA A 202 18.89 14.30 -16.31
C ALA A 202 19.93 15.39 -16.00
N LYS A 203 20.99 15.47 -16.81
CA LYS A 203 21.96 16.59 -16.70
C LYS A 203 21.21 17.86 -17.11
N LYS A 204 21.24 18.90 -16.26
CA LYS A 204 20.72 20.23 -16.64
C LYS A 204 21.39 20.67 -17.94
N GLY A 205 20.59 20.97 -18.97
CA GLY A 205 21.07 21.38 -20.29
C GLY A 205 21.59 20.24 -21.18
N GLY A 206 21.26 18.98 -20.89
CA GLY A 206 21.53 17.86 -21.80
C GLY A 206 20.79 18.03 -23.14
N PRO A 207 21.32 17.43 -24.23
CA PRO A 207 20.64 17.43 -25.52
C PRO A 207 19.24 16.82 -25.35
N VAL A 208 18.22 17.52 -25.88
CA VAL A 208 16.88 16.96 -26.00
C VAL A 208 17.01 15.77 -26.93
N LEU A 209 16.70 14.57 -26.44
CA LEU A 209 16.66 13.38 -27.28
C LEU A 209 15.52 13.58 -28.30
N GLU A 210 15.72 13.08 -29.52
CA GLU A 210 14.67 13.03 -30.55
C GLU A 210 13.35 12.55 -29.90
N PRO A 211 12.22 13.26 -30.12
CA PRO A 211 10.98 13.13 -29.34
C PRO A 211 10.20 11.83 -29.62
N THR A 212 10.88 10.78 -30.08
CA THR A 212 10.27 9.50 -30.41
C THR A 212 9.77 8.82 -29.14
N PRO A 213 8.46 8.54 -29.01
CA PRO A 213 7.93 7.83 -27.86
C PRO A 213 8.53 6.44 -27.72
N ARG A 214 8.80 6.03 -26.47
CA ARG A 214 9.37 4.72 -26.13
C ARG A 214 8.24 3.75 -25.81
N LYS A 215 8.25 2.57 -26.42
CA LYS A 215 7.23 1.53 -26.22
C LYS A 215 7.63 0.57 -25.11
N TYR A 216 6.73 0.37 -24.15
CA TYR A 216 6.84 -0.57 -23.05
C TYR A 216 5.67 -1.56 -23.05
N LYS A 217 5.89 -2.76 -22.53
CA LYS A 217 4.88 -3.82 -22.41
C LYS A 217 4.59 -4.13 -20.94
N ARG A 218 3.31 -4.30 -20.58
CA ARG A 218 2.89 -4.69 -19.23
C ARG A 218 3.39 -6.10 -18.92
N VAL A 219 3.90 -6.26 -17.71
CA VAL A 219 4.19 -7.55 -17.07
C VAL A 219 3.22 -7.78 -15.91
N TRP A 220 2.96 -6.74 -15.11
CA TRP A 220 2.01 -6.80 -13.99
C TRP A 220 1.06 -5.58 -13.95
N PRO A 221 -0.13 -5.69 -13.34
CA PRO A 221 -0.73 -6.94 -12.85
C PRO A 221 -1.07 -7.91 -14.00
N VAL A 222 -1.15 -9.20 -13.67
CA VAL A 222 -1.66 -10.21 -14.61
C VAL A 222 -3.19 -10.06 -14.62
N VAL A 223 -3.75 -9.89 -15.82
CA VAL A 223 -5.19 -9.83 -16.04
C VAL A 223 -5.55 -11.11 -16.77
N HIS A 224 -6.35 -11.99 -16.16
CA HIS A 224 -6.83 -13.19 -16.84
C HIS A 224 -7.95 -12.80 -17.83
N PRO A 225 -7.89 -13.27 -19.09
CA PRO A 225 -9.03 -13.16 -19.99
C PRO A 225 -10.16 -14.05 -19.46
N GLY A 226 -11.20 -13.44 -18.88
CA GLY A 226 -12.26 -14.15 -18.17
C GLY A 226 -13.60 -13.41 -18.18
N ALA A 227 -14.54 -13.96 -18.96
CA ALA A 227 -16.00 -13.80 -18.97
C ALA A 227 -16.66 -12.57 -19.61
N SER A 228 -15.91 -11.60 -20.16
CA SER A 228 -16.49 -10.55 -21.02
C SER A 228 -15.50 -10.05 -22.09
N ASP A 229 -14.89 -10.98 -22.82
CA ASP A 229 -14.18 -10.68 -24.07
C ASP A 229 -15.08 -10.06 -25.17
N GLU A 230 -16.33 -9.75 -24.86
CA GLU A 230 -17.10 -8.70 -25.53
C GLU A 230 -16.60 -7.31 -25.10
N SER A 231 -15.30 -7.06 -25.27
CA SER A 231 -14.84 -5.68 -25.37
C SER A 231 -15.49 -5.09 -26.64
N PRO A 232 -16.29 -4.01 -26.58
CA PRO A 232 -16.93 -3.41 -27.76
C PRO A 232 -15.89 -2.81 -28.75
N HIS A 233 -14.63 -2.82 -28.37
CA HIS A 233 -13.47 -2.51 -29.20
C HIS A 233 -12.63 -3.78 -29.23
N GLY A 234 -12.51 -4.40 -30.41
CA GLY A 234 -11.89 -5.72 -30.61
C GLY A 234 -10.43 -5.82 -30.16
N ASP A 235 -9.72 -6.83 -30.69
CA ASP A 235 -8.35 -7.30 -30.39
C ASP A 235 -7.20 -6.27 -30.50
N SER A 236 -7.48 -4.96 -30.39
CA SER A 236 -6.51 -3.89 -30.34
C SER A 236 -5.88 -3.78 -28.94
N ASP A 237 -4.55 -3.81 -28.89
CA ASP A 237 -3.75 -3.52 -27.70
C ASP A 237 -4.31 -2.32 -26.92
N LYS A 238 -4.53 -2.46 -25.61
CA LYS A 238 -4.94 -1.34 -24.74
C LYS A 238 -3.74 -0.43 -24.52
N ILE A 239 -3.64 0.64 -25.30
CA ILE A 239 -2.51 1.59 -25.26
C ILE A 239 -2.80 2.72 -24.29
N ALA A 240 -1.92 2.92 -23.31
CA ALA A 240 -1.86 4.14 -22.49
C ALA A 240 -0.67 5.02 -22.87
N PHE A 241 -0.77 6.30 -22.52
CA PHE A 241 0.28 7.29 -22.77
C PHE A 241 0.78 7.87 -21.46
N LEU A 242 2.09 7.78 -21.23
CA LEU A 242 2.78 8.35 -20.08
C LEU A 242 3.67 9.50 -20.53
N ASN A 243 3.46 10.68 -19.97
CA ASN A 243 4.33 11.81 -20.20
C ASN A 243 5.30 12.03 -19.04
N LEU A 244 6.60 12.02 -19.37
CA LEU A 244 7.69 12.36 -18.48
C LEU A 244 8.38 13.68 -18.86
N ALA A 245 7.94 14.34 -19.94
CA ALA A 245 8.49 15.63 -20.35
C ALA A 245 8.23 16.70 -19.30
N GLY A 246 9.30 17.12 -18.62
CA GLY A 246 9.19 18.08 -17.51
C GLY A 246 8.61 17.51 -16.22
N ALA A 247 8.51 16.17 -16.11
CA ALA A 247 7.97 15.50 -14.93
C ALA A 247 8.78 15.85 -13.66
N PRO A 248 8.14 16.38 -12.62
CA PRO A 248 8.85 16.75 -11.40
C PRO A 248 9.37 15.51 -10.67
N LEU A 249 10.56 15.66 -10.08
CA LEU A 249 11.16 14.65 -9.22
C LEU A 249 10.42 14.62 -7.87
N LEU A 250 9.85 13.48 -7.51
CA LEU A 250 9.19 13.27 -6.22
C LEU A 250 10.19 12.82 -5.15
N GLY A 251 11.16 11.98 -5.52
CA GLY A 251 12.12 11.45 -4.57
C GLY A 251 13.23 10.65 -5.22
N ARG A 252 14.32 10.47 -4.47
CA ARG A 252 15.47 9.67 -4.88
C ARG A 252 15.84 8.72 -3.76
N GLY A 253 15.82 7.43 -4.06
CA GLY A 253 16.33 6.37 -3.19
C GLY A 253 17.77 6.01 -3.53
N ASN A 254 18.29 4.99 -2.83
CA ASN A 254 19.65 4.48 -3.06
C ASN A 254 19.78 3.72 -4.38
N HIS A 255 18.67 3.18 -4.90
CA HIS A 255 18.65 2.35 -6.11
C HIS A 255 17.59 2.80 -7.12
N SER A 256 16.86 3.87 -6.83
CA SER A 256 15.74 4.28 -7.66
C SER A 256 15.52 5.79 -7.62
N VAL A 257 14.80 6.27 -8.62
CA VAL A 257 14.28 7.63 -8.71
C VAL A 257 12.79 7.56 -8.96
N VAL A 258 12.05 8.51 -8.39
CA VAL A 258 10.59 8.59 -8.53
C VAL A 258 10.22 9.94 -9.10
N HIS A 259 9.49 9.93 -10.21
CA HIS A 259 8.93 11.12 -10.84
C HIS A 259 7.40 11.11 -10.75
N ARG A 260 6.78 12.28 -10.86
CA ARG A 260 5.34 12.36 -11.13
C ARG A 260 5.13 12.37 -12.63
N GLY A 261 4.51 11.32 -13.16
CA GLY A 261 4.13 11.25 -14.57
C GLY A 261 2.67 11.65 -14.77
N ALA A 262 2.34 12.17 -15.96
CA ALA A 262 0.96 12.33 -16.40
C ALA A 262 0.57 11.08 -17.20
N LEU A 263 -0.39 10.31 -16.72
CA LEU A 263 -0.87 9.07 -17.33
C LEU A 263 -2.24 9.30 -17.96
N ARG A 264 -2.36 9.00 -19.25
CA ARG A 264 -3.63 8.89 -19.95
C ARG A 264 -3.92 7.42 -20.20
N LEU A 265 -5.07 6.97 -19.71
CA LEU A 265 -5.51 5.58 -19.82
C LEU A 265 -5.99 5.25 -21.24
N PRO A 266 -6.20 3.95 -21.55
CA PRO A 266 -6.69 3.52 -22.86
C PRO A 266 -8.06 4.09 -23.22
N SER A 267 -8.41 4.03 -24.50
CA SER A 267 -9.72 4.46 -24.99
C SER A 267 -10.86 3.79 -24.24
N GLY A 268 -11.90 4.57 -23.91
CA GLY A 268 -13.06 4.11 -23.13
C GLY A 268 -13.01 4.46 -21.66
N ILE A 269 -11.87 4.93 -21.14
CA ILE A 269 -11.77 5.48 -19.79
C ILE A 269 -10.87 6.73 -19.78
N GLU A 270 -11.30 7.78 -19.09
CA GLU A 270 -10.52 9.02 -18.99
C GLU A 270 -10.53 9.57 -17.57
N ALA A 271 -9.48 10.31 -17.20
CA ALA A 271 -9.47 11.06 -15.96
C ALA A 271 -10.27 12.35 -16.15
N TYR A 272 -11.17 12.64 -15.21
CA TYR A 272 -12.00 13.85 -15.16
C TYR A 272 -11.15 15.08 -14.83
N THR A 273 -10.39 15.51 -15.83
CA THR A 273 -9.36 16.55 -15.80
C THR A 273 -9.36 17.31 -17.12
N PRO A 274 -8.80 18.53 -17.19
CA PRO A 274 -8.83 19.33 -18.42
C PRO A 274 -8.18 18.67 -19.64
N ASP A 275 -7.22 17.76 -19.44
CA ASP A 275 -6.47 17.10 -20.50
C ASP A 275 -6.65 15.58 -20.52
N GLY A 276 -7.58 15.03 -19.72
CA GLY A 276 -7.87 13.60 -19.66
C GLY A 276 -6.79 12.74 -18.98
N SER A 277 -5.75 13.35 -18.38
CA SER A 277 -4.64 12.63 -17.75
C SER A 277 -4.63 12.76 -16.23
N ALA A 278 -4.14 11.74 -15.54
CA ALA A 278 -4.00 11.70 -14.09
C ALA A 278 -2.52 11.61 -13.66
N ALA A 279 -2.18 12.23 -12.55
CA ALA A 279 -0.86 12.16 -11.95
C ALA A 279 -0.63 10.80 -11.28
N VAL A 280 0.49 10.15 -11.59
CA VAL A 280 0.95 8.88 -11.00
C VAL A 280 2.40 8.98 -10.55
N ALA A 281 2.79 8.16 -9.57
CA ALA A 281 4.19 7.98 -9.20
C ALA A 281 4.86 7.00 -10.17
N VAL A 282 5.97 7.41 -10.76
CA VAL A 282 6.75 6.65 -11.75
C VAL A 282 8.09 6.32 -11.13
N LYS A 283 8.26 5.10 -10.65
CA LYS A 283 9.50 4.61 -10.05
C LYS A 283 10.37 3.91 -11.08
N LEU A 284 11.64 4.30 -11.13
CA LEU A 284 12.64 3.83 -12.09
C LEU A 284 13.89 3.42 -11.32
N GLY A 285 14.54 2.34 -11.76
CA GLY A 285 15.82 1.90 -11.18
C GLY A 285 16.98 2.79 -11.65
N PHE A 286 18.13 2.70 -10.99
CA PHE A 286 19.39 3.17 -11.55
C PHE A 286 19.93 2.18 -12.61
N PRO A 287 20.83 2.61 -13.53
CA PRO A 287 21.36 1.78 -14.61
C PRO A 287 22.42 0.77 -14.13
N ILE A 288 22.17 0.13 -13.00
CA ILE A 288 22.96 -0.95 -12.41
C ILE A 288 22.06 -2.17 -12.21
N ARG A 289 22.60 -3.37 -12.39
CA ARG A 289 21.84 -4.62 -12.36
C ARG A 289 21.03 -4.76 -11.06
N GLY A 290 21.66 -4.55 -9.90
CA GLY A 290 21.00 -4.70 -8.60
C GLY A 290 19.83 -3.73 -8.39
N ALA A 291 19.91 -2.52 -8.92
CA ALA A 291 18.81 -1.57 -8.85
C ALA A 291 17.60 -2.00 -9.69
N ARG A 292 17.84 -2.56 -10.88
CA ARG A 292 16.79 -3.13 -11.74
C ARG A 292 16.16 -4.35 -11.09
N SER A 293 16.96 -5.22 -10.48
CA SER A 293 16.47 -6.39 -9.74
C SER A 293 15.61 -6.01 -8.54
N LEU A 294 16.01 -5.01 -7.76
CA LEU A 294 15.21 -4.51 -6.63
C LEU A 294 13.87 -3.92 -7.09
N LEU A 295 13.84 -3.19 -8.21
CA LEU A 295 12.60 -2.66 -8.77
C LEU A 295 11.66 -3.77 -9.26
N ALA A 296 12.21 -4.78 -9.94
CA ALA A 296 11.45 -5.94 -10.39
C ALA A 296 10.89 -6.74 -9.21
N HIS A 297 11.70 -6.93 -8.17
CA HIS A 297 11.28 -7.56 -6.91
C HIS A 297 10.13 -6.78 -6.26
N GLU A 298 10.28 -5.46 -6.10
CA GLU A 298 9.25 -4.58 -5.56
C GLU A 298 7.92 -4.72 -6.32
N ALA A 299 7.99 -4.70 -7.65
CA ALA A 299 6.82 -4.86 -8.51
C ALA A 299 6.16 -6.23 -8.34
N GLY A 300 6.95 -7.30 -8.18
CA GLY A 300 6.45 -8.64 -7.87
C GLY A 300 5.73 -8.69 -6.52
N VAL A 301 6.26 -8.02 -5.50
CA VAL A 301 5.60 -7.90 -4.19
C VAL A 301 4.27 -7.14 -4.30
N TYR A 302 4.23 -6.02 -5.01
CA TYR A 302 2.97 -5.31 -5.26
C TYR A 302 1.96 -6.18 -6.01
N ASN A 303 2.39 -6.95 -7.01
CA ASN A 303 1.52 -7.88 -7.74
C ASN A 303 0.96 -8.97 -6.81
N GLN A 304 1.78 -9.49 -5.90
CA GLN A 304 1.32 -10.45 -4.89
C GLN A 304 0.26 -9.85 -3.96
N ILE A 305 0.45 -8.60 -3.52
CA ILE A 305 -0.55 -7.89 -2.71
C ILE A 305 -1.83 -7.60 -3.52
N TYR A 306 -1.67 -7.27 -4.80
CA TYR A 306 -2.79 -6.94 -5.68
C TYR A 306 -3.67 -8.17 -5.94
N GLY A 307 -3.06 -9.35 -6.06
CA GLY A 307 -3.73 -10.59 -6.44
C GLY A 307 -4.08 -10.61 -7.94
N GLU A 308 -5.07 -11.40 -8.31
CA GLU A 308 -5.64 -11.39 -9.66
C GLU A 308 -6.51 -10.15 -9.87
N ALA A 309 -6.39 -9.51 -11.03
CA ALA A 309 -7.20 -8.35 -11.36
C ALA A 309 -8.62 -8.79 -11.73
N HIS A 310 -9.57 -8.61 -10.79
CA HIS A 310 -11.00 -8.77 -11.04
C HIS A 310 -11.71 -7.42 -11.17
N ASP A 311 -12.77 -7.37 -11.98
CA ASP A 311 -13.57 -6.17 -12.18
C ASP A 311 -14.27 -5.83 -10.87
N VAL A 312 -13.96 -4.63 -10.36
CA VAL A 312 -14.58 -4.10 -9.14
C VAL A 312 -15.92 -3.50 -9.51
N GLY A 313 -16.95 -4.34 -9.55
CA GLY A 313 -18.36 -3.94 -9.41
C GLY A 313 -18.88 -2.95 -10.46
N LEU A 314 -18.95 -3.40 -11.72
CA LEU A 314 -20.04 -2.98 -12.62
C LEU A 314 -21.29 -3.85 -12.32
N ASP A 315 -21.71 -3.92 -11.06
CA ASP A 315 -22.98 -4.58 -10.73
C ASP A 315 -24.11 -3.59 -11.03
N ASP A 316 -24.70 -3.78 -12.20
CA ASP A 316 -26.09 -3.39 -12.44
C ASP A 316 -26.95 -4.13 -11.42
N GLY A 317 -27.80 -3.38 -10.73
CA GLY A 317 -28.50 -3.87 -9.56
C GLY A 317 -29.42 -5.08 -9.79
N ASP A 318 -29.74 -5.72 -8.67
CA ASP A 318 -30.84 -6.67 -8.48
C ASP A 318 -30.58 -8.07 -9.06
N ASP A 319 -30.19 -9.01 -8.19
CA ASP A 319 -30.92 -10.26 -7.98
C ASP A 319 -30.22 -11.15 -6.94
N GLY A 320 -30.96 -11.50 -5.88
CA GLY A 320 -30.95 -12.85 -5.29
C GLY A 320 -29.68 -13.36 -4.60
N ALA A 321 -29.79 -13.49 -3.29
CA ALA A 321 -28.93 -14.35 -2.47
C ALA A 321 -28.81 -15.78 -3.05
N GLU A 322 -27.58 -16.31 -3.11
CA GLU A 322 -27.15 -17.56 -2.45
C GLU A 322 -25.84 -18.09 -3.09
N GLY A 323 -24.81 -18.22 -2.24
CA GLY A 323 -23.75 -19.22 -2.42
C GLY A 323 -22.61 -18.87 -3.37
N ASN A 324 -21.58 -18.19 -2.86
CA ASN A 324 -20.22 -18.47 -3.33
C ASN A 324 -19.14 -18.23 -2.26
N ASP A 325 -19.20 -18.98 -1.15
CA ASP A 325 -18.15 -19.07 -0.11
C ASP A 325 -16.78 -19.62 -0.64
N LYS A 326 -16.61 -19.77 -1.95
CA LYS A 326 -15.36 -20.21 -2.59
C LYS A 326 -14.66 -19.14 -3.43
N ALA A 327 -15.31 -18.03 -3.78
CA ALA A 327 -14.67 -16.96 -4.55
C ALA A 327 -13.88 -15.98 -3.66
N ASP A 328 -14.24 -15.86 -2.38
CA ASP A 328 -13.61 -14.90 -1.46
C ASP A 328 -12.32 -15.42 -0.80
N ALA A 329 -12.03 -16.73 -0.90
CA ALA A 329 -10.81 -17.33 -0.35
C ALA A 329 -9.55 -17.04 -1.19
N GLU A 330 -9.71 -16.49 -2.39
CA GLU A 330 -8.63 -16.23 -3.35
C GLU A 330 -8.40 -14.72 -3.59
N CYS A 331 -9.03 -13.85 -2.81
CA CYS A 331 -8.80 -12.40 -2.85
C CYS A 331 -7.54 -12.03 -2.05
N GLY A 332 -6.37 -12.35 -2.62
CA GLY A 332 -5.07 -12.14 -2.00
C GLY A 332 -4.86 -10.67 -1.60
N MET A 333 -4.68 -10.40 -0.30
CA MET A 333 -4.08 -9.20 0.33
C MET A 333 -4.48 -7.79 -0.20
N ARG A 334 -5.45 -7.67 -1.11
CA ARG A 334 -5.81 -6.43 -1.81
C ARG A 334 -6.33 -5.37 -0.85
N HIS A 335 -6.89 -5.81 0.28
CA HIS A 335 -7.30 -4.95 1.39
C HIS A 335 -6.15 -4.08 1.95
N LEU A 336 -4.88 -4.45 1.73
CA LEU A 336 -3.71 -3.62 2.06
C LEU A 336 -3.61 -2.36 1.18
N MET A 337 -4.30 -2.32 0.02
CA MET A 337 -4.39 -1.17 -0.88
C MET A 337 -5.74 -0.42 -0.75
N GLU A 338 -6.62 -0.87 0.14
CA GLU A 338 -7.99 -0.37 0.28
C GLU A 338 -8.22 0.33 1.62
N HIS A 339 -9.15 1.28 1.62
CA HIS A 339 -9.64 1.92 2.84
C HIS A 339 -10.93 1.26 3.28
N TRP A 340 -11.09 1.09 4.59
CA TRP A 340 -12.28 0.50 5.20
C TRP A 340 -12.77 1.36 6.36
N THR A 341 -14.06 1.26 6.69
CA THR A 341 -14.66 1.97 7.82
C THR A 341 -14.14 1.42 9.16
N GLY A 342 -14.28 2.23 10.22
CA GLY A 342 -14.00 1.80 11.59
C GLY A 342 -12.53 1.77 12.00
N PHE A 343 -12.24 0.99 13.03
CA PHE A 343 -10.95 0.91 13.70
C PHE A 343 -10.55 -0.54 13.98
N ASN A 344 -9.25 -0.77 13.99
CA ASN A 344 -8.63 -2.04 14.32
C ASN A 344 -7.92 -2.00 15.66
N LEU A 345 -7.89 -3.15 16.31
CA LEU A 345 -7.10 -3.38 17.52
C LEU A 345 -6.05 -4.46 17.26
N LEU A 346 -4.76 -4.08 17.23
CA LEU A 346 -3.64 -4.96 16.88
C LEU A 346 -2.87 -5.42 18.12
N THR A 347 -3.58 -6.01 19.09
CA THR A 347 -2.94 -6.55 20.30
C THR A 347 -2.12 -7.80 19.98
N PRO A 348 -0.99 -8.03 20.68
CA PRO A 348 -0.47 -7.24 21.79
C PRO A 348 0.39 -6.04 21.37
N ASP A 349 0.72 -5.91 20.08
CA ASP A 349 1.72 -4.96 19.62
C ASP A 349 1.27 -3.49 19.66
N ILE A 350 -0.03 -3.25 19.44
CA ILE A 350 -0.64 -1.93 19.53
C ILE A 350 -1.94 -2.07 20.31
N THR A 351 -1.97 -1.46 21.49
CA THR A 351 -3.12 -1.48 22.41
C THR A 351 -4.13 -0.37 22.14
N HIS A 352 -3.82 0.54 21.21
CA HIS A 352 -4.65 1.67 20.85
C HIS A 352 -5.37 1.42 19.51
N PRO A 353 -6.65 1.78 19.39
CA PRO A 353 -7.37 1.67 18.14
C PRO A 353 -6.75 2.53 17.04
N VAL A 354 -6.61 1.96 15.84
CA VAL A 354 -6.10 2.65 14.65
C VAL A 354 -7.09 2.55 13.50
N PRO A 355 -7.25 3.58 12.65
CA PRO A 355 -8.13 3.49 11.48
C PRO A 355 -7.78 2.34 10.54
N VAL A 356 -8.77 1.79 9.85
CA VAL A 356 -8.57 0.74 8.84
C VAL A 356 -8.21 1.36 7.48
N GLY A 357 -7.09 2.07 7.43
CA GLY A 357 -6.57 2.66 6.19
C GLY A 357 -5.84 1.67 5.29
N ALA A 358 -5.66 2.04 4.02
CA ALA A 358 -4.74 1.33 3.13
C ALA A 358 -3.30 1.45 3.65
N VAL A 359 -2.58 0.33 3.62
CA VAL A 359 -1.21 0.17 4.10
C VAL A 359 -0.20 0.55 3.02
N VAL A 360 -0.39 0.05 1.79
CA VAL A 360 0.56 0.24 0.67
C VAL A 360 -0.12 0.98 -0.51
N PRO A 361 0.66 1.63 -1.40
CA PRO A 361 0.13 2.26 -2.60
C PRO A 361 -0.64 1.31 -3.51
N LYS A 362 -1.58 1.86 -4.28
CA LYS A 362 -2.17 1.13 -5.42
C LYS A 362 -1.13 0.90 -6.53
N LEU A 363 -1.18 -0.28 -7.14
CA LEU A 363 -0.41 -0.65 -8.33
C LEU A 363 -1.17 -0.29 -9.60
N PHE A 364 -0.53 0.47 -10.50
CA PHE A 364 -1.07 0.78 -11.84
C PHE A 364 -0.33 0.05 -12.97
N GLY A 365 0.80 -0.57 -12.64
CA GLY A 365 1.42 -1.59 -13.46
C GLY A 365 2.94 -1.56 -13.42
N TYR A 366 3.52 -2.67 -13.86
CA TYR A 366 4.94 -2.83 -14.07
C TYR A 366 5.20 -3.13 -15.54
N TYR A 367 6.04 -2.31 -16.15
CA TYR A 367 6.23 -2.28 -17.58
C TYR A 367 7.70 -2.44 -17.94
N VAL A 368 8.00 -3.32 -18.89
CA VAL A 368 9.38 -3.55 -19.38
C VAL A 368 9.56 -2.92 -20.76
N PRO A 369 10.74 -2.36 -21.06
CA PRO A 369 11.01 -1.81 -22.38
C PRO A 369 10.94 -2.91 -23.44
N THR A 370 10.42 -2.57 -24.63
CA THR A 370 10.45 -3.48 -25.78
C THR A 370 11.83 -3.48 -26.44
N ASP A 371 12.15 -4.55 -27.18
CA ASP A 371 13.40 -4.63 -27.96
C ASP A 371 13.53 -3.47 -28.95
N GLU A 372 12.41 -3.02 -29.52
CA GLU A 372 12.34 -1.85 -30.41
C GLU A 372 12.79 -0.56 -29.70
N ALA A 373 12.29 -0.33 -28.47
CA ALA A 373 12.66 0.82 -27.67
C ALA A 373 14.14 0.78 -27.27
N GLU A 374 14.65 -0.39 -26.88
CA GLU A 374 16.07 -0.60 -26.58
C GLU A 374 16.96 -0.35 -27.81
N ALA A 375 16.58 -0.89 -28.97
CA ALA A 375 17.31 -0.73 -30.22
C ALA A 375 17.32 0.73 -30.70
N ALA A 376 16.24 1.48 -30.49
CA ALA A 376 16.19 2.91 -30.79
C ALA A 376 17.22 3.70 -29.98
N VAL A 377 17.28 3.48 -28.67
CA VAL A 377 18.25 4.18 -27.80
C VAL A 377 19.69 3.77 -28.11
N LYS A 378 19.94 2.49 -28.41
CA LYS A 378 21.27 2.01 -28.85
C LYS A 378 21.74 2.70 -30.13
N ARG A 379 20.85 2.91 -31.11
CA ARG A 379 21.16 3.63 -32.36
C ARG A 379 21.53 5.09 -32.08
N THR A 380 20.69 5.82 -31.34
CA THR A 380 20.96 7.22 -30.98
C THR A 380 22.28 7.36 -30.20
N ALA A 381 22.56 6.44 -29.28
CA ALA A 381 23.82 6.44 -28.54
C ALA A 381 25.05 6.15 -29.41
N ALA A 382 24.93 5.29 -30.43
CA ALA A 382 26.00 5.00 -31.38
C ALA A 382 26.25 6.21 -32.31
N GLU A 383 25.20 6.87 -32.78
CA GLU A 383 25.27 8.08 -33.60
C GLU A 383 25.91 9.26 -32.84
N ALA A 384 25.55 9.44 -31.56
CA ALA A 384 26.17 10.45 -30.69
C ALA A 384 27.67 10.20 -30.44
N LYS A 385 28.12 8.94 -30.37
CA LYS A 385 29.55 8.60 -30.27
C LYS A 385 30.33 8.86 -31.57
N LEU A 386 29.65 8.95 -32.72
CA LEU A 386 30.28 9.22 -34.01
C LEU A 386 30.62 10.72 -34.22
N THR A 387 29.99 11.62 -33.45
CA THR A 387 30.16 13.07 -33.57
C THR A 387 31.21 13.65 -32.62
N ASP A 388 31.54 12.95 -31.53
CA ASP A 388 32.49 13.43 -30.51
C ASP A 388 33.87 12.75 -30.62
N LYS A 389 34.63 13.10 -31.66
CA LYS A 389 36.07 12.79 -31.76
C LYS A 389 36.89 13.77 -30.91
N LYS A 390 36.64 13.86 -29.60
CA LYS A 390 37.59 14.45 -28.65
C LYS A 390 37.27 14.12 -27.19
N LYS A 391 38.30 13.60 -26.52
CA LYS A 391 38.47 13.35 -25.06
C LYS A 391 37.66 12.16 -24.54
N SER A 392 38.25 11.03 -24.12
CA SER A 392 39.31 10.90 -23.10
C SER A 392 39.14 11.93 -21.99
N ASP A 393 38.05 11.82 -21.25
CA ASP A 393 38.03 12.05 -19.80
C ASP A 393 36.66 11.65 -19.28
N ARG A 394 36.66 10.96 -18.14
CA ARG A 394 35.51 10.72 -17.24
C ARG A 394 34.68 9.45 -17.47
N ALA A 395 35.29 8.31 -17.17
CA ALA A 395 34.60 7.19 -16.51
C ALA A 395 34.63 7.34 -14.97
N GLU A 396 34.61 8.57 -14.46
CA GLU A 396 34.62 8.89 -13.04
C GLU A 396 33.20 9.32 -12.63
N TYR A 397 32.32 8.35 -12.44
CA TYR A 397 31.02 8.56 -11.77
C TYR A 397 30.39 7.29 -11.17
N TRP A 398 31.19 6.26 -10.90
CA TRP A 398 30.73 5.10 -10.13
C TRP A 398 31.78 4.79 -9.07
N ASN A 399 31.63 5.38 -7.89
CA ASN A 399 32.30 4.92 -6.69
C ASN A 399 31.23 4.79 -5.62
N TYR A 400 30.52 3.67 -5.65
CA TYR A 400 29.62 3.24 -4.59
C TYR A 400 30.34 2.06 -3.96
N SER A 401 30.71 2.20 -2.68
CA SER A 401 31.41 1.15 -1.93
C SER A 401 30.48 0.55 -0.89
N SER A 402 30.66 -0.75 -0.70
CA SER A 402 30.08 -1.67 0.26
C SER A 402 28.61 -2.06 0.02
N TYR A 403 28.41 -3.22 -0.61
CA TYR A 403 27.75 -4.46 -0.14
C TYR A 403 27.89 -5.55 -1.23
N ASP A 404 28.65 -6.63 -0.98
CA ASP A 404 28.91 -7.79 -1.88
C ASP A 404 28.73 -7.49 -3.39
N GLU A 405 29.69 -6.76 -3.94
CA GLU A 405 29.45 -5.70 -4.94
C GLU A 405 29.65 -6.08 -6.42
N ASP A 406 30.29 -7.20 -6.74
CA ASP A 406 30.86 -7.35 -8.09
C ASP A 406 29.82 -7.64 -9.18
N GLU A 407 28.75 -8.41 -8.90
CA GLU A 407 27.72 -8.73 -9.90
C GLU A 407 26.54 -7.74 -9.91
N LEU A 408 26.21 -7.12 -8.77
CA LEU A 408 25.06 -6.23 -8.64
C LEU A 408 25.37 -4.80 -9.10
N ASN A 409 26.63 -4.37 -9.04
CA ASN A 409 27.09 -3.11 -9.61
C ASN A 409 27.43 -3.21 -11.10
N LEU A 410 27.26 -4.38 -11.72
CA LEU A 410 27.40 -4.51 -13.16
C LEU A 410 26.43 -3.58 -13.89
N PRO A 411 26.82 -3.10 -15.09
CA PRO A 411 25.91 -2.39 -15.95
C PRO A 411 24.60 -3.17 -16.13
N ALA A 412 23.47 -2.46 -16.12
CA ALA A 412 22.20 -3.07 -16.45
C ALA A 412 22.25 -3.71 -17.85
N GLU A 413 21.53 -4.82 -18.02
CA GLU A 413 21.42 -5.53 -19.31
C GLU A 413 20.69 -4.69 -20.36
N THR A 414 19.73 -3.90 -19.90
CA THR A 414 18.95 -2.94 -20.68
C THR A 414 19.39 -1.52 -20.38
N ILE A 415 19.38 -0.66 -21.39
CA ILE A 415 19.66 0.77 -21.19
C ILE A 415 18.49 1.41 -20.45
N LEU A 416 17.27 1.04 -20.81
CA LEU A 416 16.04 1.54 -20.21
C LEU A 416 15.72 0.78 -18.92
N SER A 417 15.23 1.54 -17.95
CA SER A 417 14.57 1.05 -16.76
C SER A 417 13.24 0.42 -17.14
N PRO A 418 12.87 -0.72 -16.54
CA PRO A 418 11.47 -1.02 -16.29
C PRO A 418 10.80 0.12 -15.52
N ILE A 419 9.49 0.27 -15.69
CA ILE A 419 8.69 1.33 -15.07
C ILE A 419 7.71 0.68 -14.10
N LEU A 420 7.75 1.10 -12.84
CA LEU A 420 6.74 0.76 -11.85
C LEU A 420 5.83 1.98 -11.62
N LEU A 421 4.56 1.85 -11.97
CA LEU A 421 3.53 2.88 -11.80
C LEU A 421 2.73 2.62 -10.52
N LEU A 422 2.71 3.61 -9.63
CA LEU A 422 2.05 3.54 -8.32
C LEU A 422 1.21 4.79 -8.03
N GLU A 423 0.35 4.70 -7.01
CA GLU A 423 -0.32 5.85 -6.38
C GLU A 423 0.71 6.92 -5.93
N ASP A 424 0.45 8.19 -6.26
CA ASP A 424 1.23 9.31 -5.70
C ASP A 424 0.77 9.61 -4.27
N CYS A 425 1.56 9.15 -3.30
CA CYS A 425 1.19 9.19 -1.89
C CYS A 425 1.58 10.48 -1.15
N GLY A 426 2.07 11.51 -1.86
CA GLY A 426 2.49 12.79 -1.26
C GLY A 426 3.96 12.83 -0.88
N THR A 427 4.26 13.27 0.34
CA THR A 427 5.63 13.51 0.83
C THR A 427 5.96 12.60 2.01
N PRO A 428 7.25 12.29 2.27
CA PRO A 428 7.61 11.51 3.44
C PRO A 428 7.16 12.16 4.74
N ILE A 429 6.80 11.35 5.73
CA ILE A 429 6.42 11.83 7.06
C ILE A 429 7.61 12.44 7.79
N LYS A 430 7.30 13.26 8.78
CA LYS A 430 8.24 13.76 9.78
C LYS A 430 7.71 13.42 11.17
N PRO A 431 8.18 12.33 11.79
CA PRO A 431 7.59 11.82 13.03
C PRO A 431 7.51 12.86 14.16
N HIS A 432 8.46 13.78 14.27
CA HIS A 432 8.47 14.81 15.31
C HIS A 432 7.41 15.91 15.11
N GLU A 433 6.84 16.06 13.91
CA GLU A 433 5.75 17.00 13.63
C GLU A 433 4.37 16.32 13.73
N MET A 434 4.32 15.04 14.10
CA MET A 434 3.12 14.22 14.05
C MET A 434 2.54 13.94 15.43
N HIS A 435 1.22 13.86 15.46
CA HIS A 435 0.49 13.45 16.64
C HIS A 435 0.74 11.97 16.99
N ILE A 436 0.74 11.62 18.28
CA ILE A 436 1.01 10.25 18.74
C ILE A 436 0.14 9.18 18.08
N ASP A 437 -1.13 9.51 17.84
CA ASP A 437 -2.07 8.65 17.14
C ASP A 437 -1.66 8.37 15.69
N ASP A 438 -1.20 9.36 14.95
CA ASP A 438 -0.76 9.21 13.56
C ASP A 438 0.53 8.39 13.48
N ARG A 439 1.45 8.58 14.44
CA ARG A 439 2.66 7.75 14.58
C ARG A 439 2.30 6.30 14.89
N THR A 440 1.27 6.09 15.72
CA THR A 440 0.74 4.75 16.05
C THR A 440 0.09 4.09 14.82
N GLU A 441 -0.65 4.86 14.02
CA GLU A 441 -1.22 4.39 12.75
C GLU A 441 -0.13 3.98 11.76
N CYS A 442 0.92 4.78 11.62
CA CYS A 442 2.07 4.44 10.78
C CYS A 442 2.79 3.16 11.25
N LEU A 443 2.94 2.96 12.56
CA LEU A 443 3.47 1.70 13.10
C LEU A 443 2.56 0.51 12.78
N SER A 444 1.24 0.73 12.78
CA SER A 444 0.28 -0.34 12.50
C SER A 444 0.45 -0.93 11.11
N PHE A 445 0.98 -0.19 10.14
CA PHE A 445 1.26 -0.69 8.79
C PHE A 445 2.23 -1.85 8.80
N LEU A 446 3.31 -1.74 9.56
CA LEU A 446 4.29 -2.80 9.71
C LEU A 446 3.67 -4.04 10.37
N VAL A 447 2.88 -3.84 11.43
CA VAL A 447 2.19 -4.94 12.11
C VAL A 447 1.21 -5.64 11.18
N ARG A 448 0.46 -4.89 10.36
CA ARG A 448 -0.50 -5.42 9.39
C ARG A 448 0.17 -6.20 8.27
N LEU A 449 1.30 -5.73 7.73
CA LEU A 449 2.10 -6.51 6.78
C LEU A 449 2.52 -7.85 7.39
N TYR A 450 2.97 -7.85 8.64
CA TYR A 450 3.37 -9.06 9.33
C TYR A 450 2.23 -10.00 9.76
N LEU A 451 0.98 -9.53 9.73
CA LEU A 451 -0.19 -10.39 9.88
C LEU A 451 -0.56 -11.07 8.56
N GLU A 452 -0.18 -10.45 7.43
CA GLU A 452 -0.24 -11.03 6.09
C GLU A 452 1.07 -11.77 5.71
N ASP A 453 1.84 -12.23 6.71
CA ASP A 453 3.09 -12.96 6.51
C ASP A 453 4.14 -12.23 5.65
N MET A 454 4.12 -10.89 5.66
CA MET A 454 5.07 -10.05 4.93
C MET A 454 5.96 -9.24 5.87
N SER A 455 7.26 -9.29 5.60
CA SER A 455 8.24 -8.36 6.17
C SER A 455 8.47 -7.18 5.24
N HIS A 456 8.80 -6.02 5.78
CA HIS A 456 9.14 -4.84 4.97
C HIS A 456 10.65 -4.76 4.72
N SER A 457 11.47 -5.10 5.73
CA SER A 457 12.94 -5.09 5.72
C SER A 457 13.61 -3.74 5.38
N SER A 458 12.83 -2.65 5.37
CA SER A 458 13.28 -1.28 5.06
C SER A 458 12.35 -0.23 5.70
N PHE A 459 11.83 -0.52 6.89
CA PHE A 459 10.87 0.36 7.57
C PHE A 459 11.56 1.60 8.16
N TYR A 460 11.43 2.73 7.46
CA TYR A 460 11.98 4.03 7.84
C TYR A 460 10.97 5.16 7.59
N PRO A 461 11.00 6.28 8.36
CA PRO A 461 10.13 7.43 8.14
C PRO A 461 10.11 7.96 6.70
N ARG A 462 11.26 7.92 6.01
CA ARG A 462 11.35 8.34 4.59
C ARG A 462 10.49 7.48 3.63
N ASN A 463 10.16 6.27 4.03
CA ASN A 463 9.37 5.29 3.28
C ASN A 463 7.90 5.27 3.74
N ILE A 464 7.50 6.15 4.65
CA ILE A 464 6.10 6.35 5.02
C ILE A 464 5.68 7.70 4.46
N MET A 465 4.76 7.68 3.52
CA MET A 465 4.28 8.85 2.80
C MET A 465 3.00 9.38 3.43
N VAL A 466 2.81 10.68 3.39
CA VAL A 466 1.62 11.38 3.88
C VAL A 466 1.10 12.37 2.85
N GLN A 467 -0.23 12.46 2.77
CA GLN A 467 -0.93 13.49 2.04
C GLN A 467 -2.23 13.93 2.75
N PRO A 468 -2.80 15.10 2.39
CA PRO A 468 -4.09 15.53 2.92
C PRO A 468 -5.19 14.51 2.62
N GLY A 469 -6.07 14.27 3.58
CA GLY A 469 -7.19 13.34 3.45
C GLY A 469 -8.49 13.85 4.08
N PRO A 470 -9.50 12.99 4.22
CA PRO A 470 -9.54 11.61 3.71
C PRO A 470 -9.64 11.56 2.19
N LEU A 471 -9.09 10.51 1.56
CA LEU A 471 -9.06 10.37 0.09
C LEU A 471 -10.45 10.19 -0.54
N SER A 472 -11.47 9.84 0.24
CA SER A 472 -12.88 9.81 -0.22
C SER A 472 -13.46 11.19 -0.55
N LYS A 473 -12.83 12.27 -0.06
CA LYS A 473 -13.23 13.65 -0.36
C LYS A 473 -12.51 14.22 -1.58
N ALA A 474 -13.11 15.24 -2.19
CA ALA A 474 -12.49 15.98 -3.29
C ALA A 474 -11.17 16.60 -2.82
N PRO A 475 -10.14 16.71 -3.68
CA PRO A 475 -8.83 17.27 -3.34
C PRO A 475 -8.87 18.61 -2.59
N LYS A 476 -9.81 19.49 -2.95
CA LYS A 476 -10.01 20.81 -2.33
C LYS A 476 -10.55 20.76 -0.89
N ASP A 477 -11.19 19.67 -0.51
CA ASP A 477 -11.84 19.47 0.79
C ASP A 477 -10.98 18.59 1.73
N ARG A 478 -9.79 18.19 1.25
CA ARG A 478 -8.82 17.38 2.00
C ARG A 478 -7.95 18.27 2.88
N THR A 479 -7.58 17.77 4.05
CA THR A 479 -6.78 18.51 5.02
C THR A 479 -5.77 17.59 5.71
N MET A 480 -4.75 18.19 6.33
CA MET A 480 -3.82 17.46 7.21
C MET A 480 -4.41 17.17 8.60
N GLN A 481 -5.64 17.58 8.89
CA GLN A 481 -6.34 17.18 10.12
C GLN A 481 -6.78 15.70 10.08
N HIS A 482 -6.97 15.18 8.87
CA HIS A 482 -7.31 13.78 8.61
C HIS A 482 -6.37 13.22 7.54
N PRO A 483 -5.06 13.11 7.85
CA PRO A 483 -4.05 12.72 6.88
C PRO A 483 -4.30 11.29 6.36
N SER A 484 -3.75 10.98 5.20
CA SER A 484 -3.73 9.63 4.63
C SER A 484 -2.30 9.19 4.42
N PHE A 485 -1.97 8.01 4.95
CA PHE A 485 -0.61 7.47 4.94
C PHE A 485 -0.46 6.25 4.03
N ARG A 486 0.76 6.00 3.55
CA ARG A 486 1.15 4.80 2.81
C ARG A 486 2.58 4.39 3.15
N LEU A 487 2.83 3.11 3.31
CA LEU A 487 4.16 2.52 3.38
C LEU A 487 4.61 2.12 1.97
N ILE A 488 5.73 2.68 1.53
CA ILE A 488 6.31 2.48 0.19
C ILE A 488 7.65 1.74 0.27
N ASP A 489 8.23 1.42 -0.88
CA ASP A 489 9.57 0.85 -1.02
C ASP A 489 9.66 -0.63 -0.59
N LEU A 490 8.86 -1.47 -1.24
CA LEU A 490 8.82 -2.92 -1.02
C LEU A 490 9.96 -3.69 -1.72
N GLY A 491 11.00 -3.00 -2.20
CA GLY A 491 12.12 -3.62 -2.91
C GLY A 491 12.96 -4.59 -2.07
N ARG A 492 12.80 -4.56 -0.75
CA ARG A 492 13.43 -5.52 0.18
C ARG A 492 12.41 -6.34 0.96
N ALA A 493 11.12 -6.14 0.70
CA ALA A 493 10.07 -6.87 1.37
C ALA A 493 10.19 -8.36 1.04
N ASP A 494 9.82 -9.20 1.99
CA ASP A 494 9.83 -10.65 1.79
C ASP A 494 8.53 -11.22 2.33
N HIS A 495 7.98 -12.19 1.62
CA HIS A 495 6.82 -12.94 2.07
C HIS A 495 7.27 -14.27 2.65
N TRP A 496 6.63 -14.78 3.70
CA TRP A 496 7.02 -16.02 4.38
C TRP A 496 7.29 -17.17 3.41
N ARG A 497 6.44 -17.38 2.39
CA ARG A 497 6.65 -18.43 1.37
C ARG A 497 7.94 -18.25 0.56
N MET A 498 8.33 -17.01 0.26
CA MET A 498 9.58 -16.72 -0.46
C MET A 498 10.78 -16.89 0.46
N TYR A 499 10.67 -16.42 1.70
CA TYR A 499 11.67 -16.61 2.76
C TYR A 499 11.97 -18.09 2.98
N THR A 500 10.94 -18.89 3.25
CA THR A 500 11.10 -20.33 3.52
C THR A 500 11.67 -21.08 2.35
N LYS A 501 11.24 -20.78 1.12
CA LYS A 501 11.79 -21.40 -0.08
C LYS A 501 13.30 -21.19 -0.17
N ARG A 502 13.79 -19.97 0.09
CA ARG A 502 15.23 -19.67 0.09
C ARG A 502 15.98 -20.40 1.20
N GLU A 503 15.45 -20.40 2.42
CA GLU A 503 16.11 -21.11 3.54
C GLU A 503 16.13 -22.63 3.31
N VAL A 504 15.09 -23.20 2.70
CA VAL A 504 15.03 -24.62 2.32
C VAL A 504 16.04 -24.95 1.21
N GLU A 505 16.16 -24.11 0.19
CA GLU A 505 17.17 -24.26 -0.87
C GLU A 505 18.60 -24.17 -0.30
N ASP A 506 18.84 -23.23 0.61
CA ASP A 506 20.12 -23.08 1.30
C ASP A 506 20.44 -24.29 2.18
N TYR A 507 19.45 -24.82 2.90
CA TYR A 507 19.61 -26.06 3.66
C TYR A 507 19.95 -27.22 2.75
N LYS A 508 19.22 -27.39 1.63
CA LYS A 508 19.48 -28.45 0.64
C LYS A 508 20.91 -28.36 0.11
N LYS A 509 21.39 -27.15 -0.18
CA LYS A 509 22.76 -26.90 -0.63
C LYS A 509 23.82 -27.28 0.41
N LYS A 510 23.53 -27.06 1.71
CA LYS A 510 24.46 -27.35 2.81
C LYS A 510 24.45 -28.81 3.26
N SER A 511 23.28 -29.43 3.32
CA SER A 511 23.08 -30.78 3.88
C SER A 511 23.06 -31.88 2.83
N GLY A 512 22.80 -31.54 1.57
CA GLY A 512 22.55 -32.50 0.49
C GLY A 512 21.19 -33.21 0.59
N LYS A 513 20.34 -32.84 1.56
CA LYS A 513 19.03 -33.45 1.80
C LYS A 513 17.91 -32.44 1.56
N ASP A 514 16.79 -32.94 1.07
CA ASP A 514 15.55 -32.15 1.01
C ASP A 514 14.93 -32.03 2.40
N LEU A 515 14.42 -30.83 2.70
CA LEU A 515 13.56 -30.59 3.86
C LEU A 515 12.13 -30.97 3.45
N PRO A 516 11.53 -32.01 4.06
CA PRO A 516 10.14 -32.36 3.76
C PRO A 516 9.21 -31.19 4.12
N GLU A 517 8.20 -30.93 3.29
CA GLU A 517 7.18 -29.89 3.53
C GLU A 517 6.24 -30.17 4.72
N GLU A 518 6.49 -31.24 5.49
CA GLU A 518 5.70 -31.57 6.67
C GLU A 518 5.71 -30.41 7.66
N ARG A 519 4.57 -29.71 7.73
CA ARG A 519 4.31 -28.67 8.71
C ARG A 519 4.55 -29.25 10.10
N LEU A 520 5.30 -28.51 10.91
CA LEU A 520 5.31 -28.71 12.36
C LEU A 520 3.86 -28.79 12.84
N GLU A 521 3.51 -29.82 13.60
CA GLU A 521 2.25 -29.85 14.33
C GLU A 521 2.24 -28.66 15.29
N ILE A 522 1.48 -27.63 14.92
CA ILE A 522 1.19 -26.51 15.80
C ILE A 522 0.12 -27.02 16.76
N GLY A 523 0.37 -26.89 18.07
CA GLY A 523 -0.63 -27.24 19.07
C GLY A 523 -1.93 -26.46 18.85
N PRO A 524 -3.06 -26.91 19.42
CA PRO A 524 -4.34 -26.20 19.33
C PRO A 524 -4.29 -24.76 19.90
N ASP A 525 -3.23 -24.42 20.64
CA ASP A 525 -2.93 -23.10 21.19
C ASP A 525 -2.08 -22.21 20.27
N GLY A 526 -1.67 -22.70 19.09
CA GLY A 526 -0.86 -21.95 18.14
C GLY A 526 0.65 -22.01 18.41
N TYR A 527 1.10 -22.80 19.40
CA TYR A 527 2.51 -22.88 19.78
C TYR A 527 3.15 -24.21 19.37
N ILE A 528 4.45 -24.15 19.11
CA ILE A 528 5.29 -25.33 18.90
C ILE A 528 5.44 -26.02 20.26
N ARG A 529 4.96 -27.26 20.37
CA ARG A 529 4.99 -28.07 21.58
C ARG A 529 6.41 -28.49 21.95
N ASP A 530 6.98 -27.89 23.00
CA ASP A 530 8.32 -28.26 23.47
C ASP A 530 8.39 -29.68 24.08
N ASP A 531 7.24 -30.32 24.31
CA ASP A 531 7.10 -31.68 24.85
C ASP A 531 7.06 -32.79 23.78
N VAL A 532 7.23 -32.45 22.50
CA VAL A 532 7.27 -33.41 21.38
C VAL A 532 8.71 -33.61 20.92
N GLU A 533 9.14 -34.87 20.77
CA GLU A 533 10.42 -35.20 20.14
C GLU A 533 10.35 -34.95 18.63
N TYR A 534 10.88 -33.80 18.20
CA TYR A 534 10.98 -33.44 16.80
C TYR A 534 12.12 -34.18 16.09
N THR A 535 11.84 -34.64 14.86
CA THR A 535 12.88 -35.11 13.93
C THR A 535 13.90 -34.00 13.65
N PRO A 536 15.13 -34.32 13.21
CA PRO A 536 16.11 -33.32 12.82
C PRO A 536 15.56 -32.28 11.81
N GLU A 537 14.77 -32.73 10.85
CA GLU A 537 14.14 -31.90 9.82
C GLU A 537 13.09 -30.95 10.41
N GLN A 538 12.25 -31.44 11.35
CA GLN A 538 11.29 -30.60 12.06
C GLN A 538 11.99 -29.52 12.93
N ARG A 539 13.14 -29.83 13.51
CA ARG A 539 13.95 -28.84 14.26
C ARG A 539 14.49 -27.73 13.37
N GLU A 540 14.83 -28.04 12.12
CA GLU A 540 15.27 -27.03 11.16
C GLU A 540 14.11 -26.12 10.76
N TRP A 541 12.91 -26.67 10.50
CA TRP A 541 11.70 -25.87 10.31
C TRP A 541 11.42 -24.94 11.49
N LYS A 542 11.57 -25.44 12.73
CA LYS A 542 11.42 -24.63 13.95
C LYS A 542 12.43 -23.49 13.97
N THR A 543 13.66 -23.76 13.54
CA THR A 543 14.73 -22.75 13.43
C THR A 543 14.41 -21.68 12.39
N ILE A 544 13.94 -22.06 11.20
CA ILE A 544 13.52 -21.13 10.14
C ILE A 544 12.36 -20.24 10.63
N ALA A 545 11.33 -20.84 11.23
CA ALA A 545 10.19 -20.11 11.80
C ALA A 545 10.61 -19.16 12.94
N PHE A 546 11.53 -19.61 13.81
CA PHE A 546 12.05 -18.79 14.89
C PHE A 546 12.84 -17.58 14.37
N LYS A 547 13.72 -17.78 13.37
CA LYS A 547 14.45 -16.67 12.72
C LYS A 547 13.49 -15.62 12.15
N TRP A 548 12.43 -16.06 11.47
CA TRP A 548 11.40 -15.17 10.93
C TRP A 548 10.65 -14.40 12.03
N ALA A 549 10.22 -15.10 13.07
CA ALA A 549 9.55 -14.47 14.22
C ALA A 549 10.47 -13.48 14.96
N GLN A 550 11.76 -13.78 15.06
CA GLN A 550 12.76 -12.88 15.63
C GLN A 550 12.95 -11.65 14.75
N ALA A 551 13.12 -11.82 13.43
CA ALA A 551 13.23 -10.72 12.49
C ALA A 551 12.00 -9.78 12.54
N LYS A 552 10.79 -10.37 12.67
CA LYS A 552 9.54 -9.64 12.91
C LYS A 552 9.59 -8.77 14.16
N ARG A 553 9.97 -9.36 15.30
CA ARG A 553 10.06 -8.61 16.57
C ARG A 553 11.10 -7.49 16.48
N GLU A 554 12.25 -7.77 15.87
CA GLU A 554 13.31 -6.77 15.69
C GLU A 554 12.87 -5.61 14.79
N GLU A 555 12.20 -5.88 13.67
CA GLU A 555 11.72 -4.82 12.78
C GLU A 555 10.63 -3.98 13.47
N ILE A 556 9.67 -4.61 14.19
CA ILE A 556 8.64 -3.89 14.96
C ILE A 556 9.28 -3.03 16.07
N CYS A 557 10.27 -3.56 16.80
CA CYS A 557 11.00 -2.81 17.81
C CYS A 557 11.73 -1.60 17.21
N ARG A 558 12.41 -1.77 16.07
CA ARG A 558 13.04 -0.65 15.34
C ARG A 558 12.00 0.36 14.88
N GLY A 559 10.86 -0.09 14.36
CA GLY A 559 9.75 0.78 13.95
C GLY A 559 9.19 1.61 15.12
N ARG A 560 8.98 0.97 16.28
CA ARG A 560 8.61 1.67 17.53
C ARG A 560 9.65 2.72 17.91
N GLN A 561 10.94 2.37 17.84
CA GLN A 561 12.00 3.32 18.16
C GLN A 561 12.04 4.51 17.20
N GLN A 562 11.78 4.29 15.91
CA GLN A 562 11.81 5.36 14.90
C GLN A 562 10.57 6.26 14.91
N LEU A 563 9.42 5.75 15.38
CA LEU A 563 8.14 6.46 15.33
C LEU A 563 7.61 6.92 16.68
N LEU A 564 7.83 6.18 17.76
CA LEU A 564 7.15 6.40 19.04
C LEU A 564 8.09 6.74 20.20
N MET A 565 9.32 6.26 20.17
CA MET A 565 10.33 6.70 21.14
C MET A 565 11.05 7.87 20.51
N ASP A 566 11.11 9.00 21.22
CA ASP A 566 11.86 10.15 20.77
C ASP A 566 13.21 9.70 20.21
N MET A 567 13.52 10.18 19.00
CA MET A 567 14.88 10.22 18.51
C MET A 567 15.65 11.08 19.52
N LEU A 568 16.19 10.42 20.55
CA LEU A 568 17.22 10.93 21.45
C LEU A 568 18.44 11.26 20.59
N GLY A 569 18.37 12.41 19.94
CA GLY A 569 19.46 13.11 19.26
C GLY A 569 19.75 14.38 20.00
#